data_AF-A0A1H3F3M7-F1
#
_entry.id   AF-A0A1H3F3M7-F1
#
_cell.length_a   1.000
_cell.length_b   1.000
_cell.length_c   1.000
_cell.angle_alpha   90.00
_cell.angle_beta   90.00
_cell.angle_gamma   90.00
#
_symmetry.space_group_name_H-M   'P 1'
#
loop_
_entity.id
_entity.type
_entity.pdbx_description
1 polymer ?
#
loop_
_entity_poly.entity_id
_entity_poly.type
_entity_poly.pdbx_seq_one_letter_code
_entity_poly.pdbx_strand_id
1 'polypeptide(L)' 'MGFLKVIRTWALRDKMPIREIARRTGIARNTIKKYLREGIVEPAFQTPDRPSKLDPYAAQLTGWLVSDQRKS' A
#
# COMPACT_ATOMS: atom_id res chain seq x y z
N MET A 1 -9.75 -9.48 5.53
CA MET A 1 -8.86 -10.66 5.52
C MET A 1 -7.46 -10.21 5.16
N GLY A 2 -6.62 -9.89 6.15
CA GLY A 2 -5.29 -9.36 5.90
C GLY A 2 -4.33 -10.46 5.43
N PHE A 3 -3.75 -10.29 4.25
CA PHE A 3 -2.80 -11.22 3.64
C PHE A 3 -1.61 -11.58 4.56
N LEU A 4 -1.14 -10.62 5.37
CA LEU A 4 -0.10 -10.83 6.39
C LEU A 4 -0.52 -11.76 7.53
N LYS A 5 -1.83 -11.82 7.84
CA LYS A 5 -2.39 -12.71 8.88
C LYS A 5 -2.26 -14.18 8.48
N VAL A 6 -2.42 -14.48 7.18
CA VAL A 6 -2.26 -15.84 6.63
C VAL A 6 -0.80 -16.27 6.72
N ILE A 7 0.13 -15.43 6.24
CA ILE A 7 1.58 -15.70 6.31
C ILE A 7 2.03 -15.98 7.75
N ARG A 8 1.56 -15.19 8.71
CA ARG A 8 1.91 -15.35 10.13
C ARG A 8 1.31 -16.59 10.75
N THR A 9 0.08 -16.93 10.39
CA THR A 9 -0.56 -18.16 10.86
C THR A 9 0.26 -19.36 10.40
N TRP A 10 0.59 -19.43 9.11
CA TRP A 10 1.41 -20.51 8.56
C TRP A 10 2.81 -20.57 9.17
N ALA A 11 3.46 -19.43 9.40
CA ALA A 11 4.83 -19.39 9.94
C ALA A 11 4.91 -19.65 11.46
N LEU A 12 4.04 -19.02 12.25
CA LEU A 12 4.13 -19.02 13.72
C LEU A 12 3.27 -20.11 14.36
N ARG A 13 2.08 -20.39 13.80
CA ARG A 13 1.14 -21.39 14.35
C ARG A 13 1.39 -22.76 13.75
N ASP A 14 1.42 -22.84 12.43
CA ASP A 14 1.56 -24.12 11.71
C ASP A 14 3.02 -24.53 11.51
N LYS A 15 3.97 -23.66 11.92
CA LYS A 15 5.43 -23.85 11.82
C LYS A 15 5.89 -24.29 10.41
N MET A 16 5.18 -23.82 9.39
CA MET A 16 5.47 -24.15 8.00
C MET A 16 6.80 -23.52 7.56
N PRO A 17 7.64 -24.22 6.77
CA PRO A 17 8.88 -23.66 6.28
C PRO A 17 8.63 -22.45 5.39
N ILE A 18 9.43 -21.39 5.57
CA ILE A 18 9.33 -20.12 4.80
C ILE A 18 9.36 -20.37 3.27
N ARG A 19 10.07 -21.41 2.82
CA ARG A 19 10.12 -21.80 1.41
C ARG A 19 8.75 -22.22 0.87
N GLU A 20 7.96 -22.92 1.68
CA GLU A 20 6.63 -23.39 1.30
C GLU A 20 5.63 -22.23 1.29
N ILE A 21 5.71 -21.35 2.29
CA ILE A 21 4.93 -20.11 2.31
C ILE A 21 5.20 -19.28 1.05
N ALA A 22 6.47 -19.15 0.64
CA ALA A 22 6.86 -18.44 -0.58
C ALA A 22 6.26 -19.06 -1.85
N ARG A 23 6.24 -20.39 -1.95
CA ARG A 23 5.63 -21.10 -3.10
C ARG A 23 4.14 -20.87 -3.19
N ARG A 24 3.43 -20.91 -2.06
CA ARG A 24 1.97 -20.76 -2.01
C ARG A 24 1.52 -19.31 -2.21
N THR A 25 2.30 -18.36 -1.72
CA THR A 25 1.96 -16.93 -1.76
C THR A 25 2.52 -16.20 -2.98
N GLY A 26 3.49 -16.79 -3.70
CA GLY A 26 4.17 -16.14 -4.83
C GLY A 26 5.12 -15.01 -4.41
N ILE A 27 5.40 -14.85 -3.11
CA ILE A 27 6.22 -13.76 -2.58
C ILE A 27 7.65 -14.23 -2.33
N ALA A 28 8.60 -13.32 -2.56
CA ALA A 28 10.00 -13.55 -2.25
C ALA A 28 10.20 -13.89 -0.76
N ARG A 29 11.06 -14.88 -0.49
CA ARG A 29 11.39 -15.32 0.88
C ARG A 29 11.85 -14.17 1.78
N ASN A 30 12.54 -13.18 1.21
CA ASN A 30 13.01 -11.99 1.92
C ASN A 30 11.86 -11.11 2.41
N THR A 31 10.83 -10.95 1.60
CA THR A 31 9.63 -10.19 1.95
C THR A 31 8.84 -10.89 3.05
N ILE A 32 8.73 -12.23 3.00
CA ILE A 32 8.10 -13.00 4.09
C ILE A 32 8.88 -12.81 5.40
N LYS A 33 10.22 -12.89 5.37
CA LYS A 33 11.05 -12.62 6.56
C LYS A 33 10.86 -11.19 7.09
N LYS A 34 10.82 -10.20 6.19
CA LYS A 34 10.55 -8.79 6.52
C LYS A 34 9.20 -8.65 7.23
N TYR A 35 8.14 -9.23 6.67
CA TYR A 35 6.79 -9.21 7.25
C TYR A 35 6.68 -9.93 8.59
N LEU A 36 7.41 -11.03 8.80
CA LEU A 36 7.46 -11.69 10.10
C LEU A 36 8.17 -10.85 11.16
N ARG A 37 9.16 -10.03 10.74
CA ARG A 37 9.93 -9.14 11.63
C ARG A 37 9.17 -7.87 12.01
N GLU A 38 8.47 -7.26 11.05
CA GLU A 38 7.87 -5.93 11.18
C GLU A 38 6.60 -5.88 12.03
N GLY A 39 6.02 -7.03 12.40
CA GLY A 39 4.84 -7.02 13.27
C GLY A 39 3.55 -6.71 12.51
N ILE A 40 2.46 -6.37 13.24
CA ILE A 40 1.17 -6.05 12.62
C ILE A 40 1.29 -4.64 12.03
N VAL A 41 1.78 -4.56 10.80
CA VAL A 41 1.67 -3.35 9.99
C VAL A 41 0.67 -3.70 8.91
N GLU A 42 -0.57 -3.23 9.04
CA GLU A 42 -1.46 -3.14 7.88
C GLU A 42 -0.67 -2.45 6.78
N PRO A 43 -0.51 -3.04 5.58
CA PRO A 43 0.26 -2.41 4.52
C PRO A 43 -0.45 -1.10 4.17
N ALA A 44 0.03 0.01 4.74
CA ALA A 44 -0.41 1.33 4.37
C ALA A 44 0.07 1.54 2.95
N PHE A 45 -0.88 1.64 2.02
CA PHE A 45 -0.57 2.05 0.67
C PHE A 45 -0.03 3.47 0.74
N GLN A 46 1.29 3.61 0.71
CA GLN A 46 1.92 4.91 0.58
C GLN A 46 1.79 5.30 -0.89
N THR A 47 0.76 6.07 -1.20
CA THR A 47 0.70 6.79 -2.47
C THR A 47 1.88 7.76 -2.44
N PRO A 48 2.88 7.60 -3.33
CA PRO A 48 3.95 8.59 -3.38
C PRO A 48 3.35 9.94 -3.75
N ASP A 49 3.80 11.00 -3.08
CA ASP A 49 3.50 12.37 -3.52
C ASP A 49 4.10 12.54 -4.92
N ARG A 50 3.24 12.44 -5.93
CA ARG A 50 3.60 12.69 -7.33
C ARG A 50 3.21 14.12 -7.63
N PRO A 51 4.15 15.09 -7.56
CA PRO A 51 3.84 16.43 -7.96
C PRO A 51 3.46 16.43 -9.45
N SER A 52 2.25 16.88 -9.75
CA SER A 52 1.79 17.06 -11.12
C SER A 52 2.35 18.37 -11.67
N LYS A 53 2.48 18.45 -13.01
CA LYS A 53 2.83 19.72 -13.67
C LYS A 53 1.77 20.82 -13.47
N LEU A 54 0.57 20.44 -13.03
CA LEU A 54 -0.56 21.34 -12.80
C LEU A 54 -0.62 21.86 -11.36
N ASP A 55 0.16 21.28 -10.44
CA ASP A 55 0.18 21.68 -9.03
C ASP A 55 0.52 23.17 -8.84
N PRO A 56 1.46 23.77 -9.62
CA PRO A 56 1.71 25.21 -9.54
C PRO A 56 0.49 26.08 -9.92
N TYR A 57 -0.45 25.54 -10.69
CA TYR A 57 -1.62 26.26 -11.20
C TYR A 57 -2.90 25.95 -10.42
N ALA A 58 -2.85 25.12 -9.37
CA ALA A 58 -4.03 24.66 -8.65
C ALA A 58 -4.90 25.81 -8.11
N ALA A 59 -4.29 26.86 -7.58
CA ALA A 59 -5.01 28.04 -7.08
C ALA A 59 -5.73 28.80 -8.20
N GLN A 60 -5.08 28.94 -9.35
CA GLN A 60 -5.62 29.67 -10.51
C GLN A 60 -6.77 28.90 -11.17
N LEU A 61 -6.61 27.59 -11.34
CA LEU A 61 -7.64 26.69 -11.86
C LEU A 61 -8.87 26.66 -10.95
N THR A 62 -8.68 26.59 -9.63
CA THR A 62 -9.78 26.63 -8.66
C THR A 62 -10.53 27.96 -8.74
N GLY A 63 -9.80 29.07 -8.86
CA GLY A 63 -10.40 30.40 -9.04
C GLY A 63 -11.26 30.50 -10.30
N TRP A 64 -10.77 29.99 -11.43
CA TRP A 64 -11.56 29.95 -12.67
C TRP A 64 -12.81 29.09 -12.54
N LEU A 65 -12.70 27.92 -11.92
CA LEU A 65 -13.80 26.98 -11.75
C LEU A 65 -14.93 27.57 -10.88
N VAL A 66 -14.58 28.27 -9.79
CA VAL A 66 -15.55 28.99 -8.97
C VAL A 66 -16.20 30.16 -9.73
N SER A 67 -15.42 30.88 -10.54
CA SER A 67 -15.96 31.99 -11.33
C SER A 67 -16.92 31.55 -12.42
N ASP A 68 -16.69 30.38 -13.01
CA ASP A 68 -17.54 29.78 -14.03
C ASP A 68 -18.83 29.24 -13.43
N GLN A 69 -18.74 28.60 -12.27
CA GLN A 69 -19.90 28.07 -11.54
C GLN A 69 -20.88 29.17 -11.08
N ARG A 70 -20.41 30.41 -10.90
CA ARG A 70 -21.25 31.57 -10.55
C ARG A 70 -21.92 32.24 -11.76
N LYS A 71 -21.60 31.83 -12.98
CA LYS A 71 -22.15 32.38 -14.23
C LYS A 71 -23.32 31.55 -14.81
N SER A 72 -23.58 30.36 -14.26
CA SER A 72 -24.83 29.61 -14.49
C SER A 72 -25.89 29.98 -13.46
#